data_AF-A0A6C0ACT4-F1
#
_entry.id   AF-A0A6C0ACT4-F1
#
_cell.length_a   1.000
_cell.length_b   1.000
_cell.length_c   1.000
_cell.angle_alpha   90.00
_cell.angle_beta   90.00
_cell.angle_gamma   90.00
#
_symmetry.space_group_name_H-M   'P 1'
#
loop_
_entity.id
_entity.type
_entity.pdbx_description
1 polymer ?
#
loop_
_entity_poly.entity_id
_entity_poly.type
_entity_poly.pdbx_seq_one_letter_code
_entity_poly.pdbx_strand_id
1 'polypeptide(L)'
;MNRIRYNKGVYEVLVTPNITISPDSELISGGWTDEYLKGFTVKTFEDKQDAYYFSSELPELDWVKLIRTQKDFFNTIESKVETVLDSHNFTYEIKSKMMKPDQAKHIMFDRVLKHGIRFNLTTHMNDLVSVVVTNPWYENLEDMVSVLRNIADLRISKIIRNNKTITLVGVNHLNFNYSIKLIPTLIKHAIDWKDKNVHSKSDMNEFKQVMEEMFIMQSKLDKKSRLR
;
A
#
# COMPACT_ATOMS: atom_id res chain seq x y z
N MET A 1 22.32 -8.66 1.44
CA MET A 1 21.77 -9.51 0.37
C MET A 1 20.27 -9.31 0.27
N ASN A 2 19.79 -8.75 -0.84
CA ASN A 2 18.48 -8.11 -0.87
C ASN A 2 17.30 -9.07 -1.16
N ARG A 3 17.59 -10.31 -1.58
CA ARG A 3 16.58 -11.31 -1.95
C ARG A 3 16.25 -12.36 -0.90
N ILE A 4 16.87 -12.31 0.28
CA ILE A 4 16.68 -13.34 1.32
C ILE A 4 15.98 -12.71 2.52
N ARG A 5 14.97 -13.37 3.08
CA ARG A 5 14.50 -13.08 4.44
C ARG A 5 14.50 -14.36 5.28
N TYR A 6 14.71 -14.22 6.58
CA TYR A 6 14.55 -15.31 7.54
C TYR A 6 13.19 -15.17 8.22
N ASN A 7 12.39 -16.23 8.21
CA ASN A 7 11.03 -16.21 8.73
C ASN A 7 10.67 -17.58 9.30
N LYS A 8 10.31 -17.65 10.59
CA LYS A 8 9.85 -18.88 11.27
C LYS A 8 10.75 -20.11 11.08
N GLY A 9 12.08 -19.93 11.17
CA GLY A 9 13.01 -21.05 11.09
C GLY A 9 13.49 -21.39 9.69
N VAL A 10 12.95 -20.76 8.64
CA VAL A 10 13.33 -21.01 7.24
C VAL A 10 13.87 -19.75 6.56
N TYR A 11 14.81 -19.96 5.63
CA TYR A 11 15.29 -18.92 4.74
C TYR A 11 14.44 -18.88 3.48
N GLU A 12 13.80 -17.75 3.23
CA GLU A 12 12.97 -17.52 2.06
C GLU A 12 13.74 -16.66 1.05
N VAL A 13 13.79 -17.12 -0.21
CA VAL A 13 14.40 -16.40 -1.33
C VAL A 13 13.35 -15.97 -2.34
N LEU A 14 13.31 -14.68 -2.66
CA LEU A 14 12.41 -14.13 -3.67
C LEU A 14 12.96 -14.35 -5.07
N VAL A 15 12.23 -15.12 -5.86
CA VAL A 15 12.53 -15.42 -7.26
C VAL A 15 11.72 -14.48 -8.15
N THR A 16 12.42 -13.74 -9.00
CA THR A 16 11.81 -12.90 -10.05
C THR A 16 11.44 -13.79 -11.24
N PRO A 17 10.41 -13.43 -12.02
CA PRO A 17 10.11 -14.16 -13.25
C PRO A 17 11.30 -14.16 -14.19
N ASN A 18 11.35 -15.17 -15.07
CA ASN A 18 12.40 -15.32 -16.06
C ASN A 18 12.08 -14.35 -17.22
N ILE A 19 12.61 -13.13 -17.13
CA ILE A 19 12.43 -12.11 -18.15
C ILE A 19 13.64 -12.18 -19.10
N THR A 20 13.39 -12.19 -20.41
CA THR A 20 14.43 -12.16 -21.46
C THR A 20 15.27 -10.87 -21.43
N ILE A 21 14.81 -9.86 -20.70
CA ILE A 21 15.47 -8.59 -20.44
C ILE A 21 15.82 -8.59 -18.95
N SER A 22 17.05 -8.21 -18.57
CA SER A 22 17.46 -8.23 -17.16
C SER A 22 16.39 -7.56 -16.28
N PRO A 23 15.89 -8.21 -15.21
CA PRO A 23 14.96 -7.59 -14.26
C PRO A 23 15.48 -6.25 -13.75
N ASP A 24 16.80 -6.09 -13.66
CA ASP A 24 17.42 -4.82 -13.34
C ASP A 24 16.99 -3.74 -14.34
N SER A 25 16.98 -4.01 -15.64
CA SER A 25 16.58 -3.03 -16.67
C SER A 25 15.12 -2.56 -16.51
N GLU A 26 14.15 -3.43 -16.25
CA GLU A 26 12.73 -3.03 -16.11
C GLU A 26 12.38 -2.52 -14.71
N LEU A 27 12.95 -3.13 -13.65
CA LEU A 27 12.86 -2.62 -12.29
C LEU A 27 13.54 -1.24 -12.14
N ILE A 28 14.63 -0.98 -12.89
CA ILE A 28 15.41 0.29 -12.88
C ILE A 28 14.86 1.32 -13.87
N SER A 29 14.34 0.93 -15.03
CA SER A 29 13.81 1.89 -16.04
C SER A 29 12.41 2.43 -15.74
N GLY A 30 11.76 1.95 -14.66
CA GLY A 30 10.43 2.44 -14.28
C GLY A 30 9.29 1.77 -15.05
N GLY A 31 9.55 0.63 -15.71
CA GLY A 31 8.54 -0.18 -16.39
C GLY A 31 7.74 -1.05 -15.43
N TRP A 32 7.17 -0.49 -14.35
CA TRP A 32 6.34 -1.26 -13.40
C TRP A 32 4.93 -1.56 -13.92
N THR A 33 4.61 -1.05 -15.11
CA THR A 33 3.38 -1.33 -15.85
C THR A 33 3.36 -2.63 -16.59
N ASP A 34 4.47 -3.37 -16.66
CA ASP A 34 4.44 -4.58 -17.44
C ASP A 34 3.53 -5.62 -16.78
N GLU A 35 2.34 -5.83 -17.36
CA GLU A 35 1.43 -6.91 -16.99
C GLU A 35 2.07 -8.30 -17.18
N TYR A 36 3.26 -8.37 -17.79
CA TYR A 36 4.13 -9.54 -17.91
C TYR A 36 5.07 -9.75 -16.71
N LEU A 37 5.18 -8.82 -15.74
CA LEU A 37 5.88 -9.03 -14.45
C LEU A 37 5.05 -9.89 -13.46
N LYS A 38 4.51 -11.00 -13.98
CA LYS A 38 3.84 -12.07 -13.23
C LYS A 38 4.82 -13.21 -13.03
N GLY A 39 4.60 -14.05 -12.01
CA GLY A 39 5.43 -15.24 -11.77
C GLY A 39 6.56 -15.04 -10.75
N PHE A 40 6.46 -14.03 -9.89
CA PHE A 40 7.24 -14.02 -8.65
C PHE A 40 6.91 -15.27 -7.83
N THR A 41 7.94 -15.92 -7.30
CA THR A 41 7.79 -17.06 -6.40
C THR A 41 8.73 -16.92 -5.21
N VAL A 42 8.45 -17.65 -4.14
CA VAL A 42 9.33 -17.73 -2.97
C VAL A 42 9.80 -19.17 -2.86
N LYS A 43 11.12 -19.38 -2.87
CA LYS A 43 11.74 -20.66 -2.54
C LYS A 43 12.21 -20.65 -1.09
N THR A 44 12.10 -21.79 -0.42
CA THR A 44 12.48 -21.96 0.98
C THR A 44 13.69 -22.86 1.11
N PHE A 45 14.57 -22.55 2.05
CA PHE A 45 15.77 -23.30 2.37
C PHE A 45 15.87 -23.46 3.89
N GLU A 46 16.40 -24.59 4.34
CA GLU A 46 16.68 -24.83 5.76
C GLU A 46 18.00 -24.16 6.16
N ASP A 47 19.01 -24.26 5.31
CA ASP A 47 20.33 -23.68 5.55
C ASP A 47 20.50 -22.29 4.92
N LYS A 48 21.26 -21.45 5.61
CA LYS A 48 21.58 -20.11 5.14
C LYS A 48 22.44 -20.18 3.88
N GLN A 49 23.48 -21.02 3.85
CA GLN A 49 24.44 -21.05 2.76
C GLN A 49 23.76 -21.42 1.43
N ASP A 50 22.84 -22.37 1.46
CA ASP A 50 22.06 -22.78 0.27
C ASP A 50 21.21 -21.63 -0.28
N ALA A 51 20.54 -20.88 0.62
CA ALA A 51 19.77 -19.70 0.22
C ALA A 51 20.68 -18.62 -0.41
N TYR A 52 21.88 -18.42 0.13
CA TYR A 52 22.87 -17.49 -0.41
C TYR A 52 23.33 -17.94 -1.80
N TYR A 53 23.74 -19.20 -1.94
CA TYR A 53 24.18 -19.76 -3.22
C TYR A 53 23.11 -19.57 -4.29
N PHE A 54 21.88 -20.03 -4.02
CA PHE A 54 20.78 -19.91 -4.97
C PHE A 54 20.43 -18.46 -5.33
N SER A 55 20.43 -17.55 -4.34
CA SER A 55 20.08 -16.15 -4.61
C SER A 55 21.19 -15.38 -5.35
N SER A 56 22.42 -15.87 -5.36
CA SER A 56 23.53 -15.26 -6.11
C SER A 56 23.43 -15.46 -7.62
N GLU A 57 22.68 -16.49 -8.06
CA GLU A 57 22.39 -16.76 -9.47
C GLU A 57 21.26 -15.87 -10.02
N LEU A 58 20.58 -15.12 -9.13
CA LEU A 58 19.47 -14.24 -9.49
C LEU A 58 19.95 -12.78 -9.61
N PRO A 59 19.35 -11.96 -10.49
CA PRO A 59 19.69 -10.54 -10.65
C PRO A 59 19.46 -9.77 -9.35
N GLU A 60 20.08 -8.64 -9.09
CA GLU A 60 19.90 -7.98 -7.80
C GLU A 60 18.49 -7.35 -7.65
N LEU A 61 18.02 -7.11 -6.42
CA LEU A 61 16.86 -6.25 -6.17
C LEU A 61 17.28 -5.11 -5.26
N ASP A 62 17.30 -3.89 -5.78
CA ASP A 62 17.68 -2.72 -4.99
C ASP A 62 16.43 -2.04 -4.39
N TRP A 63 16.03 -2.51 -3.21
CA TRP A 63 14.91 -1.93 -2.44
C TRP A 63 15.16 -0.48 -2.03
N VAL A 64 16.43 -0.10 -1.81
CA VAL A 64 16.79 1.26 -1.41
C VAL A 64 16.56 2.20 -2.58
N LYS A 65 17.04 1.84 -3.77
CA LYS A 65 16.78 2.58 -5.00
C LYS A 65 15.29 2.64 -5.32
N LEU A 66 14.55 1.54 -5.16
CA LEU A 66 13.09 1.51 -5.34
C LEU A 66 12.39 2.58 -4.48
N ILE A 67 12.70 2.65 -3.19
CA ILE A 67 12.10 3.66 -2.31
C ILE A 67 12.60 5.07 -2.64
N ARG A 68 13.91 5.21 -2.92
CA ARG A 68 14.53 6.49 -3.25
C ARG A 68 13.93 7.13 -4.50
N THR A 69 13.60 6.36 -5.54
CA THR A 69 12.97 6.90 -6.77
C THR A 69 11.56 7.44 -6.52
N GLN A 70 10.89 7.03 -5.45
CA GLN A 70 9.57 7.54 -5.09
C GLN A 70 9.62 8.79 -4.21
N LYS A 71 10.81 9.19 -3.70
CA LYS A 71 10.94 10.23 -2.68
C LYS A 71 10.42 11.60 -3.15
N ASP A 72 10.77 12.01 -4.36
CA ASP A 72 10.33 13.30 -4.89
C ASP A 72 8.82 13.29 -5.15
N PHE A 73 8.30 12.20 -5.70
CA PHE A 73 6.86 12.01 -5.86
C PHE A 73 6.13 12.06 -4.50
N PHE A 74 6.65 11.37 -3.48
CA PHE A 74 6.12 11.38 -2.12
C PHE A 74 6.04 12.79 -1.52
N ASN A 75 7.08 13.60 -1.68
CA ASN A 75 7.08 14.97 -1.18
C ASN A 75 6.05 15.87 -1.89
N THR A 76 5.70 15.57 -3.14
CA THR A 76 4.75 16.38 -3.91
C THR A 76 3.30 15.93 -3.76
N ILE A 77 3.05 14.63 -3.57
CA ILE A 77 1.68 14.10 -3.62
C ILE A 77 0.85 14.54 -2.43
N GLU A 78 1.43 14.62 -1.24
CA GLU A 78 0.75 15.11 -0.04
C GLU A 78 0.30 16.56 -0.24
N SER A 79 1.23 17.46 -0.59
CA SER A 79 0.92 18.87 -0.83
C SER A 79 -0.09 19.09 -1.96
N LYS A 80 -0.09 18.25 -3.00
CA LYS A 80 -1.10 18.30 -4.06
C LYS A 80 -2.49 17.93 -3.54
N VAL A 81 -2.59 16.87 -2.74
CA VAL A 81 -3.86 16.47 -2.12
C VAL A 81 -4.35 17.57 -1.17
N GLU A 82 -3.47 18.10 -0.31
CA GLU A 82 -3.80 19.21 0.60
C GLU A 82 -4.33 20.42 -0.16
N THR A 83 -3.57 20.91 -1.15
CA THR A 83 -3.93 22.10 -1.93
C THR A 83 -5.32 21.97 -2.56
N VAL A 84 -5.63 20.80 -3.11
CA VAL A 84 -6.93 20.53 -3.74
C VAL A 84 -8.05 20.50 -2.70
N LEU A 85 -7.82 19.89 -1.54
CA LEU A 85 -8.83 19.81 -0.49
C LEU A 85 -9.09 21.18 0.17
N ASP A 86 -8.02 21.94 0.41
CA ASP A 86 -8.08 23.30 0.96
C ASP A 86 -8.81 24.26 0.01
N SER A 87 -8.55 24.18 -1.30
CA SER A 87 -9.23 25.04 -2.28
C SER A 87 -10.75 24.82 -2.34
N HIS A 88 -11.23 23.69 -1.82
CA HIS A 88 -12.65 23.35 -1.73
C HIS A 88 -13.19 23.49 -0.29
N ASN A 89 -12.43 24.07 0.63
CA ASN A 89 -12.79 24.32 2.02
C ASN A 89 -13.21 23.06 2.80
N PHE A 90 -12.60 21.91 2.49
CA PHE A 90 -12.82 20.71 3.29
C PHE A 90 -12.09 20.82 4.63
N THR A 91 -12.73 20.35 5.71
CA THR A 91 -12.03 20.11 6.98
C THR A 91 -11.48 18.69 6.97
N TYR A 92 -10.19 18.48 7.21
CA TYR A 92 -9.59 17.14 7.23
C TYR A 92 -8.30 17.11 8.06
N GLU A 93 -7.87 15.90 8.42
CA GLU A 93 -6.51 15.61 8.87
C GLU A 93 -5.84 14.75 7.80
N ILE A 94 -4.60 15.08 7.43
CA ILE A 94 -3.83 14.32 6.44
C ILE A 94 -2.54 13.79 7.06
N LYS A 95 -2.18 12.57 6.67
CA LYS A 95 -0.89 11.95 6.98
C LYS A 95 -0.40 11.16 5.79
N SER A 96 0.78 11.49 5.28
CA SER A 96 1.46 10.66 4.30
C SER A 96 2.40 9.62 4.96
N LYS A 97 2.60 8.51 4.26
CA LYS A 97 3.56 7.47 4.62
C LYS A 97 4.22 6.91 3.37
N MET A 98 5.54 6.91 3.38
CA MET A 98 6.38 6.15 2.47
C MET A 98 6.92 4.91 3.17
N MET A 99 6.88 3.78 2.46
CA MET A 99 7.39 2.52 2.98
C MET A 99 8.92 2.54 3.08
N LYS A 100 9.48 1.95 4.14
CA LYS A 100 10.95 1.75 4.23
C LYS A 100 11.40 0.59 3.34
N PRO A 101 12.66 0.56 2.87
CA PRO A 101 13.16 -0.54 2.03
C PRO A 101 12.92 -1.94 2.61
N ASP A 102 13.21 -2.13 3.91
CA ASP A 102 12.97 -3.42 4.57
C ASP A 102 11.48 -3.79 4.64
N GLN A 103 10.62 -2.80 4.87
CA GLN A 103 9.17 -3.02 4.87
C GLN A 103 8.68 -3.44 3.48
N ALA A 104 9.16 -2.78 2.42
CA ALA A 104 8.82 -3.11 1.04
C ALA A 104 9.26 -4.53 0.68
N LYS A 105 10.47 -4.91 1.07
CA LYS A 105 10.97 -6.27 0.95
C LYS A 105 10.04 -7.25 1.66
N HIS A 106 9.80 -7.11 2.96
CA HIS A 106 8.99 -8.07 3.71
C HIS A 106 7.57 -8.20 3.17
N ILE A 107 6.93 -7.07 2.84
CA ILE A 107 5.58 -7.04 2.28
C ILE A 107 5.52 -7.72 0.91
N MET A 108 6.54 -7.52 0.07
CA MET A 108 6.64 -8.22 -1.22
C MET A 108 6.58 -9.73 -1.03
N PHE A 109 7.42 -10.28 -0.14
CA PHE A 109 7.41 -11.72 0.14
C PHE A 109 6.04 -12.20 0.64
N ASP A 110 5.44 -11.50 1.60
CA ASP A 110 4.14 -11.89 2.15
C ASP A 110 3.05 -11.91 1.08
N ARG A 111 3.08 -10.93 0.16
CA ARG A 111 2.11 -10.86 -0.93
C ARG A 111 2.35 -11.89 -2.00
N VAL A 112 3.61 -12.18 -2.34
CA VAL A 112 3.94 -13.27 -3.27
C VAL A 112 3.50 -14.62 -2.70
N LEU A 113 3.76 -14.89 -1.42
CA LEU A 113 3.28 -16.11 -0.75
C LEU A 113 1.75 -16.18 -0.72
N LYS A 114 1.07 -15.07 -0.45
CA LYS A 114 -0.39 -15.01 -0.36
C LYS A 114 -1.08 -15.17 -1.72
N HIS A 115 -0.56 -14.52 -2.76
CA HIS A 115 -1.22 -14.43 -4.07
C HIS A 115 -0.66 -15.43 -5.09
N GLY A 116 0.53 -16.00 -4.83
CA GLY A 116 1.20 -16.96 -5.70
C GLY A 116 1.32 -16.45 -7.13
N ILE A 117 0.93 -17.29 -8.10
CA ILE A 117 0.97 -16.98 -9.54
C ILE A 117 0.12 -15.76 -9.90
N ARG A 118 -0.90 -15.42 -9.10
CA ARG A 118 -1.75 -14.24 -9.34
C ARG A 118 -1.12 -12.93 -8.88
N PHE A 119 -0.01 -13.01 -8.16
CA PHE A 119 0.73 -11.82 -7.75
C PHE A 119 1.22 -11.05 -8.98
N ASN A 120 1.02 -9.75 -8.95
CA ASN A 120 1.58 -8.80 -9.89
C ASN A 120 1.87 -7.50 -9.16
N LEU A 121 2.94 -6.83 -9.55
CA LEU A 121 3.44 -5.63 -8.86
C LEU A 121 2.45 -4.48 -8.94
N THR A 122 1.84 -4.27 -10.11
CA THR A 122 0.88 -3.17 -10.35
C THR A 122 -0.25 -3.20 -9.33
N THR A 123 -0.98 -4.31 -9.22
CA THR A 123 -2.16 -4.36 -8.35
C THR A 123 -1.84 -4.65 -6.88
N HIS A 124 -0.69 -5.27 -6.60
CA HIS A 124 -0.35 -5.74 -5.25
C HIS A 124 0.80 -4.97 -4.59
N MET A 125 1.39 -3.93 -5.19
CA MET A 125 2.40 -3.06 -4.55
C MET A 125 2.05 -1.57 -4.67
N ASN A 126 0.78 -1.24 -4.49
CA ASN A 126 0.22 0.11 -4.63
C ASN A 126 0.32 1.00 -3.37
N ASP A 127 1.00 0.54 -2.32
CA ASP A 127 1.09 1.20 -1.02
C ASP A 127 2.52 1.55 -0.61
N LEU A 128 3.46 1.55 -1.57
CA LEU A 128 4.79 2.10 -1.38
C LEU A 128 4.74 3.57 -0.95
N VAL A 129 3.84 4.32 -1.58
CA VAL A 129 3.44 5.67 -1.20
C VAL A 129 1.96 5.67 -0.88
N SER A 130 1.62 6.19 0.30
CA SER A 130 0.24 6.31 0.74
C SER A 130 -0.02 7.65 1.41
N VAL A 131 -1.16 8.25 1.11
CA VAL A 131 -1.69 9.45 1.76
C VAL A 131 -2.97 9.03 2.45
N VAL A 132 -3.13 9.37 3.73
CA VAL A 132 -4.34 9.08 4.51
C VAL A 132 -5.03 10.38 4.85
N VAL A 133 -6.23 10.58 4.32
CA VAL A 133 -7.11 11.71 4.61
C VAL A 133 -8.21 11.24 5.56
N THR A 134 -8.37 11.96 6.66
CA THR A 134 -9.29 11.62 7.73
C THR A 134 -10.35 12.72 7.90
N ASN A 135 -11.61 12.34 7.94
CA ASN A 135 -12.73 13.25 8.19
C ASN A 135 -13.81 12.54 9.03
N PRO A 136 -14.47 13.19 10.00
CA PRO A 136 -15.47 12.52 10.84
C PRO A 136 -16.75 12.08 10.08
N TRP A 137 -17.05 12.66 8.92
CA TRP A 137 -18.25 12.37 8.13
C TRP A 137 -17.89 11.64 6.83
N TYR A 138 -18.51 10.47 6.61
CA TYR A 138 -18.26 9.68 5.41
C TYR A 138 -18.68 10.41 4.12
N GLU A 139 -19.71 11.25 4.17
CA GLU A 139 -20.20 11.99 3.01
C GLU A 139 -19.19 12.99 2.50
N ASN A 140 -18.57 13.75 3.41
CA ASN A 140 -17.47 14.64 3.04
C ASN A 140 -16.34 13.87 2.36
N LEU A 141 -16.07 12.63 2.77
CA LEU A 141 -15.08 11.80 2.08
C LEU A 141 -15.52 11.43 0.65
N GLU A 142 -16.80 11.13 0.40
CA GLU A 142 -17.30 10.91 -0.97
C GLU A 142 -17.25 12.19 -1.83
N ASP A 143 -17.49 13.36 -1.24
CA ASP A 143 -17.34 14.65 -1.93
C ASP A 143 -15.86 14.91 -2.27
N MET A 144 -14.96 14.67 -1.33
CA MET A 144 -13.51 14.73 -1.56
C MET A 144 -13.07 13.79 -2.68
N VAL A 145 -13.64 12.59 -2.77
CA VAL A 145 -13.37 11.66 -3.88
C VAL A 145 -13.74 12.27 -5.22
N SER A 146 -14.89 12.92 -5.31
CA SER A 146 -15.37 13.55 -6.54
C SER A 146 -14.43 14.65 -7.00
N VAL A 147 -13.93 15.47 -6.06
CA VAL A 147 -12.95 16.52 -6.34
C VAL A 147 -11.59 15.93 -6.74
N LEU A 148 -11.02 15.06 -5.92
CA LEU A 148 -9.69 14.47 -6.14
C LEU A 148 -9.61 13.66 -7.45
N ARG A 149 -10.68 12.97 -7.82
CA ARG A 149 -10.74 12.19 -9.07
C ARG A 149 -10.59 13.07 -10.31
N ASN A 150 -11.09 14.31 -10.26
CA ASN A 150 -11.10 15.21 -11.41
C ASN A 150 -9.76 15.93 -11.61
N ILE A 151 -8.81 15.77 -10.69
CA ILE A 151 -7.47 16.34 -10.80
C ILE A 151 -6.60 15.46 -11.68
N ALA A 152 -6.38 15.89 -12.93
CA ALA A 152 -5.59 15.15 -13.92
C ALA A 152 -4.19 14.77 -13.41
N ASP A 153 -3.56 15.67 -12.66
CA ASP A 153 -2.24 15.48 -12.05
C ASP A 153 -2.17 14.32 -11.04
N LEU A 154 -3.29 13.95 -10.42
CA LEU A 154 -3.38 12.82 -9.52
C LEU A 154 -3.56 11.48 -10.27
N ARG A 155 -3.84 11.49 -11.58
CA ARG A 155 -3.88 10.29 -12.43
C ARG A 155 -4.57 9.09 -11.76
N ILE A 156 -5.73 9.33 -11.14
CA ILE A 156 -6.46 8.32 -10.38
C ILE A 156 -7.03 7.28 -11.35
N SER A 157 -6.56 6.05 -11.26
CA SER A 157 -6.94 4.95 -12.16
C SER A 157 -8.04 4.07 -11.60
N LYS A 158 -8.15 3.95 -10.27
CA LYS A 158 -9.12 3.05 -9.63
C LYS A 158 -9.62 3.61 -8.30
N ILE A 159 -10.89 3.34 -8.00
CA ILE A 159 -11.53 3.66 -6.72
C ILE A 159 -12.03 2.37 -6.09
N ILE A 160 -11.65 2.12 -4.84
CA ILE A 160 -12.03 0.94 -4.07
C ILE A 160 -12.79 1.42 -2.84
N ARG A 161 -14.05 0.99 -2.70
CA ARG A 161 -14.87 1.27 -1.52
C ARG A 161 -14.99 0.01 -0.68
N ASN A 162 -14.70 0.09 0.61
CA ASN A 162 -14.82 -1.03 1.53
C ASN A 162 -15.21 -0.54 2.92
N ASN A 163 -16.35 -1.00 3.44
CA ASN A 163 -16.82 -0.74 4.81
C ASN A 163 -16.53 0.69 5.29
N LYS A 164 -17.10 1.70 4.63
CA LYS A 164 -16.93 3.13 4.99
C LYS A 164 -15.51 3.69 4.84
N THR A 165 -14.61 3.00 4.17
CA THR A 165 -13.31 3.53 3.72
C THR A 165 -13.28 3.59 2.20
N ILE A 166 -12.60 4.61 1.67
CA ILE A 166 -12.44 4.77 0.23
C ILE A 166 -10.95 4.84 -0.08
N THR A 167 -10.48 4.05 -1.03
CA THR A 167 -9.09 4.09 -1.50
C THR A 167 -9.07 4.48 -2.96
N LEU A 168 -8.45 5.62 -3.25
CA LEU A 168 -8.10 6.04 -4.60
C LEU A 168 -6.72 5.48 -4.92
N VAL A 169 -6.60 4.76 -6.01
CA VAL A 169 -5.32 4.27 -6.53
C VAL A 169 -4.95 5.16 -7.71
N GLY A 170 -3.83 5.87 -7.60
CA GLY A 170 -3.27 6.69 -8.66
C GLY A 170 -1.99 6.09 -9.22
N VAL A 171 -1.58 6.60 -10.38
CA VAL A 171 -0.36 6.17 -11.08
C VAL A 171 0.58 7.35 -11.25
N ASN A 172 1.81 7.26 -10.77
CA ASN A 172 2.77 8.36 -10.94
C ASN A 172 3.43 8.35 -12.34
N HIS A 173 4.30 9.33 -12.60
CA HIS A 173 5.00 9.47 -13.88
C HIS A 173 5.95 8.30 -14.20
N LEU A 174 6.39 7.56 -13.18
CA LEU A 174 7.18 6.34 -13.29
C LEU A 174 6.31 5.08 -13.30
N ASN A 175 5.00 5.22 -13.53
CA ASN A 175 4.06 4.11 -13.61
C ASN A 175 3.94 3.26 -12.34
N PHE A 176 4.31 3.81 -11.18
CA PHE A 176 4.06 3.19 -9.88
C PHE A 176 2.68 3.58 -9.35
N ASN A 177 2.04 2.59 -8.75
CA ASN A 177 0.78 2.81 -8.06
C ASN A 177 1.04 3.37 -6.66
N TYR A 178 0.25 4.39 -6.31
CA TYR A 178 0.16 4.94 -4.97
C TYR A 178 -1.29 4.94 -4.52
N SER A 179 -1.53 5.17 -3.22
CA SER A 179 -2.88 5.19 -2.67
C SER A 179 -3.18 6.47 -1.89
N ILE A 180 -4.38 7.01 -2.09
CA ILE A 180 -4.98 8.01 -1.22
C ILE A 180 -6.16 7.32 -0.51
N LYS A 181 -6.04 7.16 0.81
CA LYS A 181 -7.04 6.49 1.65
C LYS A 181 -7.84 7.53 2.39
N LEU A 182 -9.13 7.56 2.15
CA LEU A 182 -10.12 8.39 2.82
C LEU A 182 -10.81 7.54 3.89
N ILE A 183 -10.62 7.90 5.15
CA ILE A 183 -11.02 7.08 6.30
C ILE A 183 -11.76 7.94 7.32
N PRO A 184 -12.93 7.51 7.81
CA PRO A 184 -13.58 8.20 8.91
C PRO A 184 -12.77 8.19 10.20
N THR A 185 -12.84 9.27 10.98
CA THR A 185 -12.04 9.44 12.21
C THR A 185 -12.18 8.28 13.20
N LEU A 186 -13.39 7.77 13.43
CA LEU A 186 -13.61 6.61 14.32
C LEU A 186 -12.90 5.35 13.83
N ILE A 187 -12.99 5.08 12.52
CA ILE A 187 -12.34 3.93 11.90
C ILE A 187 -10.83 4.09 11.97
N LYS A 188 -10.32 5.31 11.76
CA LYS A 188 -8.89 5.61 11.87
C LYS A 188 -8.37 5.35 13.28
N HIS A 189 -9.11 5.73 14.32
CA HIS A 189 -8.74 5.45 15.71
C HIS A 189 -8.66 3.95 16.01
N ALA A 190 -9.60 3.13 15.52
CA ALA A 190 -9.51 1.68 15.69
C ALA A 190 -8.30 1.09 14.97
N ILE A 191 -7.97 1.57 13.77
CA ILE A 191 -6.76 1.15 13.04
C ILE A 191 -5.50 1.51 13.84
N ASP A 192 -5.42 2.73 14.38
CA ASP A 192 -4.27 3.17 15.19
C ASP A 192 -4.16 2.43 16.51
N TRP A 193 -5.30 2.04 17.11
CA TRP A 193 -5.34 1.18 18.28
C TRP A 193 -4.79 -0.21 17.95
N LYS A 194 -5.20 -0.80 16.81
CA LYS A 194 -4.72 -2.11 16.37
C LYS A 194 -3.20 -2.14 16.25
N ASP A 195 -2.63 -1.13 15.58
CA ASP A 195 -1.20 -1.05 15.34
C ASP A 195 -0.38 -0.95 16.65
N LYS A 196 -1.01 -0.56 17.77
CA LYS A 196 -0.39 -0.47 19.10
C LYS A 196 -0.63 -1.68 19.99
N ASN A 197 -1.74 -2.40 19.84
CA ASN A 197 -2.21 -3.38 20.83
C ASN A 197 -2.28 -4.81 20.30
N VAL A 198 -2.28 -5.02 18.98
CA VAL A 198 -2.40 -6.36 18.39
C VAL A 198 -1.02 -6.92 18.09
N HIS A 199 -0.62 -7.96 18.83
CA HIS A 199 0.65 -8.66 18.65
C HIS A 199 0.47 -10.15 18.32
N SER A 200 -0.73 -10.68 18.47
CA SER A 200 -1.05 -12.10 18.30
C SER A 200 -2.34 -12.34 17.51
N LYS A 201 -2.60 -13.62 17.20
CA LYS A 201 -3.83 -14.03 16.50
C LYS A 201 -5.09 -13.92 17.36
N SER A 202 -4.99 -14.05 18.69
CA SER A 202 -6.14 -13.87 19.58
C SER A 202 -6.61 -12.41 19.57
N ASP A 203 -5.68 -11.46 19.58
CA ASP A 203 -5.96 -10.02 19.58
C ASP A 203 -6.64 -9.58 18.27
N MET A 204 -6.46 -10.34 17.18
CA MET A 204 -7.15 -10.10 15.91
C MET A 204 -8.66 -10.33 15.99
N ASN A 205 -9.15 -11.21 16.88
CA ASN A 205 -10.59 -11.40 17.05
C ASN A 205 -11.21 -10.24 17.83
N GLU A 206 -10.54 -9.77 18.87
CA GLU A 206 -10.93 -8.57 19.61
C GLU A 206 -10.95 -7.35 18.68
N PHE A 207 -9.91 -7.15 17.87
CA PHE A 207 -9.88 -6.08 16.89
C PHE A 207 -11.06 -6.11 15.91
N LYS A 208 -11.48 -7.30 15.45
CA LYS A 208 -12.64 -7.42 14.55
C LYS A 208 -13.92 -6.91 15.22
N GLN A 209 -14.12 -7.22 16.50
CA GLN A 209 -15.27 -6.74 17.27
C GLN A 209 -15.23 -5.21 17.41
N VAL A 210 -14.07 -4.66 17.81
CA VAL A 210 -13.88 -3.19 17.91
C VAL A 210 -14.17 -2.50 16.58
N MET A 211 -13.67 -3.05 15.46
CA MET A 211 -13.92 -2.49 14.13
C MET A 211 -15.40 -2.52 13.74
N GLU A 212 -16.10 -3.62 14.03
CA GLU A 212 -17.53 -3.75 13.77
C GLU A 212 -18.34 -2.71 14.55
N GLU A 213 -18.02 -2.53 15.83
CA GLU A 213 -18.62 -1.49 16.67
C GLU A 213 -18.36 -0.09 16.10
N MET A 214 -17.13 0.21 15.67
CA MET A 214 -16.81 1.50 15.04
C MET A 214 -17.58 1.73 13.74
N PHE A 215 -17.78 0.71 12.91
CA PHE A 215 -18.61 0.84 11.71
C PHE A 215 -20.08 1.12 12.05
N ILE A 216 -20.62 0.48 13.09
CA ILE A 216 -21.98 0.73 13.57
C ILE A 216 -22.09 2.16 14.10
N MET A 217 -21.13 2.61 14.91
CA MET A 217 -21.10 3.98 15.46
C MET A 217 -20.97 5.02 14.34
N GLN A 218 -20.07 4.81 13.38
CA GLN A 218 -19.91 5.69 12.22
C GLN A 218 -21.22 5.79 11.43
N SER A 219 -21.90 4.66 11.19
CA SER A 219 -23.18 4.65 10.48
C SER A 219 -24.28 5.41 11.23
N LYS A 220 -24.25 5.43 12.56
CA LYS A 220 -25.17 6.24 13.38
C LYS A 220 -24.83 7.73 13.29
N LEU A 221 -23.54 8.10 13.24
CA LEU A 221 -23.10 9.49 13.08
C LEU A 221 -23.48 10.05 11.70
N ASP A 222 -23.21 9.30 10.63
CA ASP A 222 -23.55 9.69 9.26
C ASP A 222 -25.06 9.95 9.09
N LYS A 223 -25.91 9.19 9.79
CA LYS A 223 -27.37 9.41 9.76
C LYS A 223 -27.77 10.73 10.43
N LYS A 224 -27.07 11.16 11.47
CA LYS A 224 -27.37 12.41 12.19
C LYS A 224 -26.89 13.64 11.44
N SER A 225 -25.81 13.55 10.65
CA SER A 225 -25.31 14.67 9.86
C SER A 225 -26.24 15.05 8.72
N ARG A 226 -26.91 14.08 8.09
CA ARG A 226 -27.91 14.30 7.01
C ARG A 226 -29.18 15.02 7.41
N LEU A 227 -29.45 15.13 8.72
CA LEU A 227 -30.67 15.75 9.26
C LEU A 227 -30.48 17.24 9.59
N ARG A 228 -29.31 17.81 9.27
CA ARG A 228 -28.99 19.25 9.37
C ARG A 228 -28.79 19.82 7.97
#